data_AF-A0A2X3FPU1-F1
#
_entry.id   AF-A0A2X3FPU1-F1
#
_cell.length_a   1.000
_cell.length_b   1.000
_cell.length_c   1.000
_cell.angle_alpha   90.00
_cell.angle_beta   90.00
_cell.angle_gamma   90.00
#
_symmetry.space_group_name_H-M   'P 1'
#
loop_
_entity.id
_entity.type
_entity.pdbx_description
1 polymer ?
#
loop_
_entity_poly.entity_id
_entity_poly.type
_entity_poly.pdbx_seq_one_letter_code
_entity_poly.pdbx_strand_id
1 'polypeptide(L)'
;MKNAPNLKKQPVDLMEEAIIFAGADAWTFAKAWQEMNPIGDTVPPVVLDKKQLAELENIRIVDDGRLYARVCRGGHLTERQITILATKLAVAGVERAQFYSEGFQLLEDWTPQLPRLKADAEAGKSMVIGKPLMDVNLRDLADNEKALILAERYTGIAIHENSEGVYVYRAGIWEKASLLELSREMVAVYNENKTNFSKRAINNVIDALKIVIPVMGEPKRSLIPFANGVYDMETGVFSEHSQDNWLTNHNGVTYTPGGTKRKPS
;
A
#
# COMPACT_ATOMS: atom_id res chain seq x y z
N MET A 1 16.28 -12.33 11.79
CA MET A 1 15.60 -11.83 10.58
C MET A 1 16.48 -12.11 9.36
N LYS A 2 15.94 -12.61 8.25
CA LYS A 2 16.72 -12.95 7.05
C LYS A 2 16.75 -11.76 6.09
N ASN A 3 17.85 -11.58 5.34
CA ASN A 3 17.92 -10.55 4.30
C ASN A 3 17.26 -11.02 3.00
N ALA A 4 16.58 -10.09 2.33
CA ALA A 4 16.11 -10.28 0.97
C ALA A 4 17.27 -10.52 -0.01
N PRO A 5 17.02 -11.23 -1.13
CA PRO A 5 17.96 -11.32 -2.23
C PRO A 5 18.52 -9.95 -2.61
N ASN A 6 19.84 -9.89 -2.85
CA ASN A 6 20.59 -8.69 -3.22
C ASN A 6 20.61 -7.53 -2.20
N LEU A 7 19.96 -7.63 -1.05
CA LEU A 7 20.03 -6.57 -0.02
C LEU A 7 21.48 -6.28 0.41
N LYS A 8 22.28 -7.32 0.63
CA LYS A 8 23.71 -7.17 1.00
C LYS A 8 24.58 -6.58 -0.13
N LYS A 9 24.05 -6.46 -1.34
CA LYS A 9 24.75 -5.89 -2.50
C LYS A 9 24.36 -4.43 -2.74
N GLN A 10 23.40 -3.89 -1.97
CA GLN A 10 23.03 -2.49 -2.07
C GLN A 10 24.20 -1.58 -1.66
N PRO A 11 24.23 -0.34 -2.15
CA PRO A 11 25.32 0.60 -1.89
C PRO A 11 25.45 0.88 -0.38
N VAL A 12 26.68 1.03 0.08
CA VAL A 12 26.97 1.39 1.48
C VAL A 12 26.49 2.81 1.79
N ASP A 13 26.52 3.71 0.81
CA ASP A 13 25.96 5.05 0.93
C ASP A 13 24.43 4.97 1.04
N LEU A 14 23.88 5.34 2.21
CA LEU A 14 22.45 5.33 2.51
C LEU A 14 21.65 6.40 1.74
N MET A 15 22.32 7.32 1.06
CA MET A 15 21.70 8.34 0.22
C MET A 15 21.36 7.80 -1.18
N GLU A 16 21.97 6.69 -1.60
CA GLU A 16 21.62 6.03 -2.87
C GLU A 16 20.27 5.31 -2.76
N GLU A 17 19.45 5.44 -3.82
CA GLU A 17 18.09 4.87 -3.88
C GLU A 17 18.14 3.34 -3.85
N ALA A 18 17.39 2.74 -2.92
CA ALA A 18 17.18 1.30 -2.92
C ALA A 18 16.06 0.93 -3.90
N ILE A 19 16.37 0.11 -4.90
CA ILE A 19 15.40 -0.37 -5.89
C ILE A 19 14.96 -1.78 -5.53
N ILE A 20 13.66 -1.97 -5.33
CA ILE A 20 13.04 -3.22 -4.91
C ILE A 20 12.01 -3.66 -5.95
N PHE A 21 12.18 -4.84 -6.55
CA PHE A 21 11.13 -5.47 -7.34
C PHE A 21 10.34 -6.45 -6.48
N ALA A 22 9.01 -6.35 -6.48
CA ALA A 22 8.15 -7.20 -5.67
C ALA A 22 6.94 -7.69 -6.48
N GLY A 23 6.64 -8.98 -6.38
CA GLY A 23 5.48 -9.59 -7.04
C GLY A 23 5.76 -11.01 -7.55
N ALA A 24 4.72 -11.64 -8.10
CA ALA A 24 4.76 -13.01 -8.59
C ALA A 24 5.86 -13.28 -9.65
N ASP A 25 6.26 -12.24 -10.40
CA ASP A 25 7.20 -12.26 -11.51
C ASP A 25 8.39 -11.31 -11.29
N ALA A 26 8.67 -10.94 -10.03
CA ALA A 26 9.66 -9.91 -9.66
C ALA A 26 11.05 -10.13 -10.28
N TRP A 27 11.53 -11.37 -10.38
CA TRP A 27 12.82 -11.69 -11.01
C TRP A 27 12.88 -11.34 -12.50
N THR A 28 11.77 -11.55 -13.23
CA THR A 28 11.69 -11.24 -14.65
C THR A 28 11.85 -9.74 -14.87
N PHE A 29 11.13 -8.93 -14.09
CA PHE A 29 11.20 -7.48 -14.18
C PHE A 29 12.54 -6.92 -13.68
N ALA A 30 13.09 -7.46 -12.60
CA ALA A 30 14.41 -7.10 -12.10
C ALA A 30 15.50 -7.35 -13.15
N LYS A 31 15.48 -8.52 -13.80
CA LYS A 31 16.43 -8.87 -14.84
C LYS A 31 16.31 -7.93 -16.05
N ALA A 32 15.09 -7.69 -16.52
CA ALA A 32 14.84 -6.76 -17.62
C ALA A 32 15.33 -5.34 -17.31
N TRP A 33 15.12 -4.85 -16.07
CA TRP A 33 15.62 -3.56 -15.62
C TRP A 33 17.15 -3.48 -15.67
N GLN A 34 17.85 -4.53 -15.21
CA GLN A 34 19.31 -4.58 -15.27
C GLN A 34 19.85 -4.61 -16.71
N GLU A 35 19.21 -5.37 -17.59
CA GLU A 35 19.61 -5.48 -19.01
C GLU A 35 19.36 -4.19 -19.80
N MET A 36 18.34 -3.43 -19.41
CA MET A 36 17.96 -2.17 -20.07
C MET A 36 18.65 -0.93 -19.49
N ASN A 37 19.43 -1.05 -18.42
CA ASN A 37 20.00 0.10 -17.71
C ASN A 37 21.09 0.80 -18.56
N PRO A 38 20.85 2.02 -19.07
CA PRO A 38 21.78 2.71 -19.97
C PRO A 38 22.94 3.39 -19.24
N ILE A 39 22.94 3.37 -17.90
CA ILE A 39 23.84 4.17 -17.05
C ILE A 39 25.04 3.34 -16.55
N GLY A 40 25.05 2.03 -16.79
CA GLY A 40 26.15 1.15 -16.34
C GLY A 40 26.15 0.86 -14.83
N ASP A 41 25.04 1.15 -14.13
CA ASP A 41 24.85 0.71 -12.77
C ASP A 41 24.70 -0.83 -12.73
N THR A 42 25.60 -1.45 -11.97
CA THR A 42 25.73 -2.91 -11.86
C THR A 42 25.15 -3.45 -10.55
N VAL A 43 24.64 -2.57 -9.68
CA VAL A 43 24.03 -2.96 -8.42
C VAL A 43 22.71 -3.67 -8.71
N PRO A 44 22.56 -4.95 -8.34
CA PRO A 44 21.33 -5.66 -8.59
C PRO A 44 20.23 -5.18 -7.64
N PRO A 45 19.00 -4.98 -8.12
CA PRO A 45 17.91 -4.56 -7.25
C PRO A 45 17.57 -5.67 -6.25
N VAL A 46 16.98 -5.29 -5.13
CA VAL A 46 16.39 -6.23 -4.19
C VAL A 46 15.19 -6.89 -4.86
N VAL A 47 15.04 -8.21 -4.73
CA VAL A 47 13.95 -8.95 -5.36
C VAL A 47 13.14 -9.72 -4.34
N LEU A 48 11.82 -9.52 -4.36
CA LEU A 48 10.85 -10.16 -3.48
C LEU A 48 9.83 -10.95 -4.33
N ASP A 49 10.18 -12.20 -4.63
CA ASP A 49 9.30 -13.11 -5.37
C ASP A 49 8.31 -13.84 -4.43
N LYS A 50 7.54 -14.80 -4.99
CA LYS A 50 6.58 -15.63 -4.24
C LYS A 50 7.14 -16.20 -2.92
N LYS A 51 8.41 -16.63 -2.90
CA LYS A 51 9.04 -17.20 -1.71
C LYS A 51 9.32 -16.13 -0.66
N GLN A 52 9.82 -14.95 -1.06
CA GLN A 52 10.06 -13.86 -0.11
C GLN A 52 8.76 -13.23 0.39
N LEU A 53 7.77 -13.10 -0.49
CA LEU A 53 6.46 -12.57 -0.14
C LEU A 53 5.68 -13.46 0.84
N ALA A 54 5.88 -14.79 0.78
CA ALA A 54 5.31 -15.72 1.75
C ALA A 54 5.91 -15.60 3.16
N GLU A 55 7.14 -15.09 3.27
CA GLU A 55 7.87 -14.88 4.52
C GLU A 55 8.08 -13.37 4.81
N LEU A 56 7.26 -12.50 4.19
CA LEU A 56 7.54 -11.08 4.12
C LEU A 56 7.71 -10.48 5.52
N GLU A 57 6.86 -10.85 6.48
CA GLU A 57 6.94 -10.40 7.88
C GLU A 57 8.35 -10.63 8.49
N ASN A 58 9.02 -11.73 8.15
CA ASN A 58 10.31 -12.15 8.72
C ASN A 58 11.55 -11.83 7.88
N ILE A 59 11.38 -11.06 6.80
CA ILE A 59 12.46 -10.66 5.90
C ILE A 59 12.76 -9.15 6.00
N ARG A 60 14.05 -8.81 5.96
CA ARG A 60 14.55 -7.44 5.82
C ARG A 60 14.66 -7.12 4.33
N ILE A 61 14.05 -6.01 3.91
CA ILE A 61 13.95 -5.62 2.50
C ILE A 61 14.78 -4.38 2.13
N VAL A 62 15.22 -3.61 3.13
CA VAL A 62 15.98 -2.37 2.96
C VAL A 62 16.93 -2.19 4.16
N ASP A 63 18.00 -1.43 3.98
CA ASP A 63 18.90 -1.02 5.07
C ASP A 63 18.23 0.02 5.97
N ASP A 64 18.63 0.05 7.25
CA ASP A 64 18.06 0.99 8.22
C ASP A 64 18.60 2.39 7.94
N GLY A 65 17.74 3.39 7.95
CA GLY A 65 18.08 4.79 7.68
C GLY A 65 18.35 5.10 6.20
N ARG A 66 18.02 4.19 5.27
CA ARG A 66 18.08 4.43 3.83
C ARG A 66 17.18 5.63 3.46
N LEU A 67 17.71 6.64 2.78
CA LEU A 67 16.96 7.88 2.54
C LEU A 67 15.81 7.68 1.52
N TYR A 68 16.09 6.98 0.44
CA TYR A 68 15.16 6.76 -0.68
C TYR A 68 14.96 5.27 -0.96
N ALA A 69 13.71 4.86 -1.14
CA ALA A 69 13.39 3.52 -1.63
C ALA A 69 12.28 3.56 -2.68
N ARG A 70 12.40 2.69 -3.68
CA ARG A 70 11.36 2.47 -4.68
C ARG A 70 10.97 1.01 -4.72
N VAL A 71 9.67 0.76 -4.74
CA VAL A 71 9.11 -0.56 -5.00
C VAL A 71 8.49 -0.56 -6.39
N CYS A 72 8.96 -1.46 -7.25
CA CYS A 72 8.40 -1.72 -8.57
C CYS A 72 7.59 -3.01 -8.53
N ARG A 73 6.31 -2.95 -8.92
CA ARG A 73 5.47 -4.12 -9.08
C ARG A 73 6.04 -4.99 -10.21
N GLY A 74 6.27 -6.25 -9.91
CA GLY A 74 6.66 -7.27 -10.89
C GLY A 74 5.66 -8.43 -10.85
N GLY A 75 4.51 -8.24 -11.50
CA GLY A 75 3.38 -9.17 -11.42
C GLY A 75 2.53 -8.94 -10.17
N HIS A 76 1.59 -9.87 -9.90
CA HIS A 76 0.59 -9.66 -8.85
C HIS A 76 1.21 -9.51 -7.45
N LEU A 77 0.77 -8.47 -6.75
CA LEU A 77 0.94 -8.23 -5.33
C LEU A 77 -0.44 -8.12 -4.70
N THR A 78 -0.61 -8.70 -3.51
CA THR A 78 -1.83 -8.54 -2.74
C THR A 78 -1.82 -7.25 -1.95
N GLU A 79 -2.99 -6.78 -1.53
CA GLU A 79 -3.10 -5.58 -0.69
C GLU A 79 -2.32 -5.68 0.60
N ARG A 80 -2.46 -6.82 1.27
CA ARG A 80 -1.67 -7.14 2.45
C ARG A 80 -0.17 -7.00 2.18
N GLN A 81 0.33 -7.53 1.06
CA GLN A 81 1.75 -7.44 0.72
C GLN A 81 2.18 -5.99 0.48
N ILE A 82 1.38 -5.21 -0.26
CA ILE A 82 1.64 -3.78 -0.52
C ILE A 82 1.75 -3.01 0.80
N THR A 83 0.80 -3.20 1.73
CA THR A 83 0.83 -2.53 3.03
C THR A 83 2.00 -2.98 3.90
N ILE A 84 2.38 -4.27 3.89
CA ILE A 84 3.58 -4.76 4.60
C ILE A 84 4.85 -4.12 4.02
N LEU A 85 4.96 -4.00 2.69
CA LEU A 85 6.10 -3.37 2.04
C LEU A 85 6.24 -1.92 2.49
N ALA A 86 5.18 -1.12 2.38
CA ALA A 86 5.17 0.28 2.84
C ALA A 86 5.54 0.39 4.33
N THR A 87 4.94 -0.46 5.18
CA THR A 87 5.21 -0.48 6.63
C THR A 87 6.67 -0.83 6.93
N LYS A 88 7.27 -1.77 6.19
CA LYS A 88 8.68 -2.12 6.38
C LYS A 88 9.64 -1.00 6.01
N LEU A 89 9.35 -0.27 4.94
CA LEU A 89 10.13 0.92 4.59
C LEU A 89 10.01 1.99 5.68
N ALA A 90 8.79 2.22 6.16
CA ALA A 90 8.53 3.16 7.26
C ALA A 90 9.31 2.79 8.55
N VAL A 91 9.22 1.54 9.00
CA VAL A 91 9.90 1.05 10.20
C VAL A 91 11.43 1.08 10.06
N ALA A 92 11.95 0.81 8.86
CA ALA A 92 13.38 0.93 8.58
C ALA A 92 13.88 2.39 8.58
N GLY A 93 12.99 3.38 8.68
CA GLY A 93 13.35 4.79 8.70
C GLY A 93 13.60 5.37 7.32
N VAL A 94 12.97 4.82 6.28
CA VAL A 94 12.99 5.44 4.95
C VAL A 94 12.27 6.77 4.99
N GLU A 95 12.88 7.82 4.41
CA GLU A 95 12.26 9.15 4.38
C GLU A 95 11.38 9.36 3.15
N ARG A 96 11.74 8.77 2.00
CA ARG A 96 10.99 8.88 0.75
C ARG A 96 10.78 7.52 0.11
N ALA A 97 9.53 7.15 -0.10
CA ALA A 97 9.17 5.85 -0.64
C ALA A 97 8.09 5.97 -1.72
N GLN A 98 8.30 5.30 -2.85
CA GLN A 98 7.39 5.34 -3.99
C GLN A 98 7.10 3.94 -4.54
N PHE A 99 5.87 3.73 -5.00
CA PHE A 99 5.40 2.47 -5.57
C PHE A 99 5.03 2.65 -7.04
N TYR A 100 5.56 1.77 -7.89
CA TYR A 100 5.45 1.85 -9.34
C TYR A 100 4.84 0.59 -9.95
N SER A 101 4.19 0.77 -11.10
CA SER A 101 3.68 -0.32 -11.92
C SER A 101 4.80 -1.06 -12.66
N GLU A 102 4.44 -2.17 -13.30
CA GLU A 102 5.30 -2.92 -14.21
C GLU A 102 5.87 -2.05 -15.35
N GLY A 103 5.13 -1.01 -15.74
CA GLY A 103 5.52 -0.05 -16.79
C GLY A 103 6.23 1.19 -16.26
N PHE A 104 6.73 1.17 -15.01
CA PHE A 104 7.39 2.29 -14.35
C PHE A 104 6.55 3.57 -14.24
N GLN A 105 5.22 3.44 -14.21
CA GLN A 105 4.32 4.53 -13.86
C GLN A 105 4.15 4.58 -12.34
N LEU A 106 4.21 5.78 -11.76
CA LEU A 106 3.98 5.96 -10.32
C LEU A 106 2.53 5.55 -10.02
N LEU A 107 2.36 4.53 -9.17
CA LEU A 107 1.07 4.08 -8.67
C LEU A 107 0.70 4.81 -7.39
N GLU A 108 1.65 4.96 -6.47
CA GLU A 108 1.41 5.59 -5.17
C GLU A 108 2.70 6.24 -4.64
N ASP A 109 2.58 7.44 -4.06
CA ASP A 109 3.62 8.04 -3.24
C ASP A 109 3.37 7.68 -1.77
N TRP A 110 4.22 6.81 -1.21
CA TRP A 110 4.09 6.40 0.19
C TRP A 110 4.73 7.39 1.15
N THR A 111 5.51 8.35 0.67
CA THR A 111 6.23 9.33 1.50
C THR A 111 5.35 9.97 2.58
N PRO A 112 4.14 10.49 2.27
CA PRO A 112 3.33 11.18 3.27
C PRO A 112 2.82 10.25 4.40
N GLN A 113 2.71 8.94 4.15
CA GLN A 113 2.16 8.00 5.13
C GLN A 113 3.22 7.26 5.96
N LEU A 114 4.51 7.36 5.63
CA LEU A 114 5.57 6.65 6.36
C LEU A 114 5.60 6.99 7.87
N PRO A 115 5.48 8.27 8.31
CA PRO A 115 5.49 8.59 9.74
C PRO A 115 4.37 7.88 10.52
N ARG A 116 3.15 7.90 9.96
CA ARG A 116 1.99 7.22 10.54
C ARG A 116 2.18 5.71 10.56
N LEU A 117 2.60 5.10 9.45
CA LEU A 117 2.83 3.66 9.36
C LEU A 117 3.88 3.18 10.36
N LYS A 118 4.95 3.96 10.56
CA LYS A 118 5.97 3.69 11.58
C LYS A 118 5.38 3.76 12.99
N ALA A 119 4.67 4.83 13.33
CA ALA A 119 4.04 4.99 14.64
C ALA A 119 3.01 3.88 14.93
N ASP A 120 2.18 3.52 13.94
CA ASP A 120 1.20 2.44 14.05
C ASP A 120 1.89 1.08 14.28
N ALA A 121 3.00 0.81 13.58
CA ALA A 121 3.78 -0.40 13.78
C ALA A 121 4.46 -0.47 15.16
N GLU A 122 5.07 0.63 15.61
CA GLU A 122 5.69 0.73 16.93
C GLU A 122 4.68 0.63 18.08
N ALA A 123 3.46 1.13 17.89
CA ALA A 123 2.36 1.02 18.85
C ALA A 123 1.66 -0.36 18.83
N GLY A 124 2.07 -1.29 17.96
CA GLY A 124 1.40 -2.58 17.78
C GLY A 124 -0.01 -2.48 17.17
N LYS A 125 -0.35 -1.32 16.58
CA LYS A 125 -1.62 -1.03 15.90
C LYS A 125 -1.58 -1.26 14.40
N SER A 126 -0.41 -1.62 13.84
CA SER A 126 -0.28 -1.88 12.41
C SER A 126 -1.31 -2.92 11.99
N MET A 127 -2.22 -2.50 11.09
CA MET A 127 -3.27 -3.34 10.51
C MET A 127 -2.74 -4.62 9.82
N VAL A 128 -1.43 -4.71 9.58
CA VAL A 128 -0.79 -5.83 8.88
C VAL A 128 0.18 -6.65 9.73
N ILE A 129 0.37 -6.25 10.99
CA ILE A 129 0.93 -7.10 12.05
C ILE A 129 -0.25 -7.60 12.93
N GLY A 130 -1.45 -7.63 12.35
CA GLY A 130 -2.56 -8.40 12.88
C GLY A 130 -2.21 -9.87 12.77
N LYS A 131 -2.18 -10.53 13.92
CA LYS A 131 -2.19 -11.99 14.15
C LYS A 131 -2.59 -12.72 12.86
N PRO A 132 -1.76 -13.65 12.32
CA PRO A 132 -2.21 -14.42 11.18
C PRO A 132 -3.59 -14.99 11.54
N LEU A 133 -4.56 -14.89 10.63
CA LEU A 133 -5.81 -15.65 10.70
C LEU A 133 -5.48 -17.14 10.55
N MET A 134 -4.54 -17.66 11.34
CA MET A 134 -3.92 -18.97 11.21
C MET A 134 -4.71 -20.05 11.93
N ASP A 135 -5.96 -19.78 12.30
CA ASP A 135 -6.84 -20.82 12.84
C ASP A 135 -8.33 -20.59 12.54
N VAL A 136 -8.65 -19.81 11.50
CA VAL A 136 -10.03 -19.65 11.06
C VAL A 136 -10.25 -20.56 9.85
N ASN A 137 -11.05 -21.61 10.04
CA ASN A 137 -11.45 -22.45 8.91
C ASN A 137 -12.44 -21.66 8.04
N LEU A 138 -11.94 -21.02 6.97
CA LEU A 138 -12.76 -20.28 6.01
C LEU A 138 -13.94 -21.10 5.47
N ARG A 139 -13.88 -22.44 5.46
CA ARG A 139 -14.99 -23.27 4.97
C ARG A 139 -16.25 -23.13 5.82
N ASP A 140 -16.09 -22.90 7.12
CA ASP A 140 -17.18 -22.91 8.09
C ASP A 140 -17.80 -21.52 8.28
N LEU A 141 -17.13 -20.48 7.77
CA LEU A 141 -17.61 -19.10 7.85
C LEU A 141 -18.71 -18.80 6.85
N ALA A 142 -19.68 -18.00 7.29
CA ALA A 142 -20.69 -17.41 6.41
C ALA A 142 -20.07 -16.37 5.46
N ASP A 143 -20.78 -16.07 4.36
CA ASP A 143 -20.25 -15.18 3.31
C ASP A 143 -20.02 -13.74 3.83
N ASN A 144 -20.81 -13.27 4.80
CA ASN A 144 -20.61 -11.99 5.48
C ASN A 144 -19.37 -11.97 6.39
N GLU A 145 -19.07 -13.06 7.09
CA GLU A 145 -17.85 -13.17 7.91
C GLU A 145 -16.59 -13.19 7.04
N LYS A 146 -16.62 -13.93 5.93
CA LYS A 146 -15.57 -13.90 4.91
C LYS A 146 -15.41 -12.50 4.30
N ALA A 147 -16.50 -11.77 4.13
CA ALA A 147 -16.47 -10.41 3.62
C ALA A 147 -15.79 -9.45 4.59
N LEU A 148 -15.98 -9.62 5.90
CA LEU A 148 -15.24 -8.84 6.90
C LEU A 148 -13.73 -9.14 6.86
N ILE A 149 -13.35 -10.41 6.69
CA ILE A 149 -11.93 -10.79 6.49
C ILE A 149 -11.35 -10.14 5.22
N LEU A 150 -12.13 -10.06 4.14
CA LEU A 150 -11.71 -9.35 2.93
C LEU A 150 -11.59 -7.84 3.17
N ALA A 151 -12.51 -7.24 3.92
CA ALA A 151 -12.48 -5.82 4.26
C ALA A 151 -11.22 -5.44 5.06
N GLU A 152 -10.79 -6.30 6.00
CA GLU A 152 -9.57 -6.13 6.79
C GLU A 152 -8.28 -6.10 5.95
N ARG A 153 -8.32 -6.50 4.67
CA ARG A 153 -7.17 -6.41 3.76
C ARG A 153 -6.85 -4.97 3.36
N TYR A 154 -7.80 -4.07 3.51
CA TYR A 154 -7.70 -2.69 3.07
C TYR A 154 -7.59 -1.74 4.27
N THR A 155 -6.79 -0.68 4.13
CA THR A 155 -6.71 0.38 5.15
C THR A 155 -8.07 1.05 5.37
N GLY A 156 -8.85 1.20 4.29
CA GLY A 156 -10.23 1.64 4.33
C GLY A 156 -10.99 1.07 3.13
N ILE A 157 -12.23 0.64 3.35
CA ILE A 157 -13.13 0.15 2.31
C ILE A 157 -14.57 0.59 2.64
N ALA A 158 -15.28 1.09 1.64
CA ALA A 158 -16.62 1.65 1.81
C ALA A 158 -17.47 1.49 0.55
N ILE A 159 -18.79 1.56 0.70
CA ILE A 159 -19.73 1.56 -0.43
C ILE A 159 -20.22 2.98 -0.72
N HIS A 160 -20.23 3.36 -1.98
CA HIS A 160 -20.86 4.61 -2.40
C HIS A 160 -22.36 4.41 -2.62
N GLU A 161 -23.20 5.04 -1.80
CA GLU A 161 -24.65 4.80 -1.73
C GLU A 161 -25.34 4.80 -3.11
N ASN A 162 -25.11 5.83 -3.92
CA ASN A 162 -25.82 5.98 -5.20
C ASN A 162 -25.32 5.06 -6.33
N SER A 163 -24.06 4.64 -6.30
CA SER A 163 -23.46 3.87 -7.41
C SER A 163 -23.28 2.40 -7.09
N GLU A 164 -23.51 2.02 -5.82
CA GLU A 164 -23.22 0.70 -5.24
C GLU A 164 -21.78 0.23 -5.51
N GLY A 165 -20.89 1.18 -5.85
CA GLY A 165 -19.49 0.94 -6.09
C GLY A 165 -18.75 0.76 -4.77
N VAL A 166 -17.88 -0.24 -4.71
CA VAL A 166 -16.94 -0.40 -3.60
C VAL A 166 -15.73 0.50 -3.87
N TYR A 167 -15.36 1.30 -2.88
CA TYR A 167 -14.20 2.18 -2.90
C TYR A 167 -13.21 1.76 -1.83
N VAL A 168 -11.93 1.87 -2.14
CA VAL A 168 -10.81 1.52 -1.25
C VAL A 168 -9.94 2.75 -1.05
N TYR A 169 -9.45 2.94 0.18
CA TYR A 169 -8.63 4.08 0.55
C TYR A 169 -7.14 3.79 0.27
N ARG A 170 -6.53 4.58 -0.59
CA ARG A 170 -5.13 4.46 -1.05
C ARG A 170 -4.56 5.84 -1.29
N ALA A 171 -3.26 6.06 -1.02
CA ALA A 171 -2.59 7.30 -1.40
C ALA A 171 -3.30 8.59 -0.93
N GLY A 172 -4.06 8.56 0.17
CA GLY A 172 -4.81 9.73 0.64
C GLY A 172 -6.21 9.94 0.05
N ILE A 173 -6.65 9.10 -0.90
CA ILE A 173 -7.93 9.22 -1.62
C ILE A 173 -8.71 7.90 -1.66
N TRP A 174 -10.00 7.98 -1.96
CA TRP A 174 -10.91 6.86 -2.19
C TRP A 174 -11.00 6.54 -3.68
N GLU A 175 -10.52 5.37 -4.06
CA GLU A 175 -10.52 4.88 -5.45
C GLU A 175 -11.55 3.77 -5.63
N LYS A 176 -12.23 3.75 -6.78
CA LYS A 176 -13.21 2.71 -7.08
C LYS A 176 -12.51 1.37 -7.33
N ALA A 177 -12.76 0.38 -6.48
CA ALA A 177 -12.24 -0.97 -6.64
C ALA A 177 -12.97 -1.72 -7.75
N SER A 178 -12.23 -2.48 -8.55
CA SER A 178 -12.83 -3.34 -9.56
C SER A 178 -13.29 -4.67 -8.99
N LEU A 179 -14.30 -5.30 -9.59
CA LEU A 179 -14.71 -6.66 -9.20
C LEU A 179 -13.54 -7.66 -9.30
N LEU A 180 -12.68 -7.50 -10.31
CA LEU A 180 -11.52 -8.37 -10.51
C LEU A 180 -10.48 -8.21 -9.39
N GLU A 181 -10.24 -7.00 -8.93
CA GLU A 181 -9.36 -6.69 -7.80
C GLU A 181 -9.87 -7.35 -6.52
N LEU A 182 -11.14 -7.09 -6.16
CA LEU A 182 -11.77 -7.70 -4.99
C LEU A 182 -11.75 -9.23 -5.06
N SER A 183 -12.00 -9.78 -6.26
CA SER A 183 -11.94 -11.23 -6.49
C SER A 183 -10.55 -11.80 -6.29
N ARG A 184 -9.50 -11.10 -6.75
CA ARG A 184 -8.10 -11.53 -6.58
C ARG A 184 -7.68 -11.49 -5.12
N GLU A 185 -8.06 -10.45 -4.39
CA GLU A 185 -7.81 -10.38 -2.95
C GLU A 185 -8.52 -11.49 -2.19
N MET A 186 -9.77 -11.79 -2.53
CA MET A 186 -10.49 -12.90 -1.90
C MET A 186 -9.83 -14.26 -2.21
N VAL A 187 -9.35 -14.46 -3.45
CA VAL A 187 -8.56 -15.63 -3.82
C VAL A 187 -7.27 -15.73 -3.00
N ALA A 188 -6.58 -14.61 -2.76
CA ALA A 188 -5.41 -14.59 -1.89
C ALA A 188 -5.77 -15.03 -0.46
N VAL A 189 -6.86 -14.52 0.11
CA VAL A 189 -7.39 -14.96 1.41
C VAL A 189 -7.65 -16.47 1.43
N TYR A 190 -8.31 -17.03 0.42
CA TYR A 190 -8.54 -18.48 0.32
C TYR A 190 -7.24 -19.28 0.25
N ASN A 191 -6.28 -18.85 -0.56
CA ASN A 191 -4.99 -19.52 -0.72
C ASN A 191 -4.15 -19.51 0.56
N GLU A 192 -4.11 -18.37 1.26
CA GLU A 192 -3.42 -18.22 2.55
C GLU A 192 -3.99 -19.17 3.60
N ASN A 193 -5.31 -19.39 3.57
CA ASN A 193 -6.03 -20.32 4.44
C ASN A 193 -6.10 -21.76 3.87
N LYS A 194 -5.32 -22.07 2.82
CA LYS A 194 -5.26 -23.39 2.16
C LYS A 194 -6.64 -23.96 1.82
N THR A 195 -7.56 -23.10 1.43
CA THR A 195 -8.97 -23.43 1.21
C THR A 195 -9.32 -23.26 -0.27
N ASN A 196 -10.04 -24.24 -0.83
CA ASN A 196 -10.53 -24.16 -2.21
C ASN A 196 -11.67 -23.14 -2.32
N PHE A 197 -11.82 -22.56 -3.50
CA PHE A 197 -12.86 -21.59 -3.80
C PHE A 197 -13.55 -21.91 -5.13
N SER A 198 -14.70 -21.29 -5.34
CA SER A 198 -15.39 -21.26 -6.63
C SER A 198 -15.70 -19.81 -7.00
N LYS A 199 -15.91 -19.55 -8.30
CA LYS A 199 -16.35 -18.22 -8.76
C LYS A 199 -17.63 -17.76 -8.05
N ARG A 200 -18.58 -18.68 -7.85
CA ARG A 200 -19.83 -18.38 -7.12
C ARG A 200 -19.56 -17.99 -5.67
N ALA A 201 -18.71 -18.73 -4.97
CA ALA A 201 -18.36 -18.42 -3.58
C ALA A 201 -17.68 -17.04 -3.46
N ILE A 202 -16.80 -16.69 -4.40
CA ILE A 202 -16.17 -15.37 -4.41
C ILE A 202 -17.20 -14.26 -4.64
N ASN A 203 -18.08 -14.42 -5.64
CA ASN A 203 -19.10 -13.43 -5.92
C ASN A 203 -20.03 -13.21 -4.72
N ASN A 204 -20.48 -14.29 -4.07
CA ASN A 204 -21.33 -14.17 -2.88
C ASN A 204 -20.65 -13.37 -1.76
N VAL A 205 -19.35 -13.59 -1.53
CA VAL A 205 -18.58 -12.83 -0.53
C VAL A 205 -18.50 -11.35 -0.91
N ILE A 206 -18.31 -11.02 -2.19
CA ILE A 206 -18.27 -9.63 -2.66
C ILE A 206 -19.65 -8.97 -2.58
N ASP A 207 -20.73 -9.71 -2.84
CA ASP A 207 -22.09 -9.21 -2.65
C ASP A 207 -22.39 -8.96 -1.17
N ALA A 208 -21.96 -9.87 -0.29
CA ALA A 208 -22.04 -9.68 1.16
C ALA A 208 -21.18 -8.50 1.64
N LEU A 209 -20.00 -8.29 1.05
CA LEU A 209 -19.09 -7.17 1.33
C LEU A 209 -19.80 -5.84 1.20
N LYS A 210 -20.52 -5.63 0.10
CA LYS A 210 -21.30 -4.40 -0.15
C LYS A 210 -22.31 -4.07 0.94
N ILE A 211 -22.78 -5.08 1.68
CA ILE A 211 -23.77 -4.93 2.74
C ILE A 211 -23.09 -4.61 4.09
N VAL A 212 -21.92 -5.21 4.36
CA VAL A 212 -21.26 -5.11 5.67
C VAL A 212 -20.28 -3.94 5.79
N ILE A 213 -19.74 -3.42 4.69
CA ILE A 213 -18.82 -2.28 4.71
C ILE A 213 -19.57 -0.96 4.98
N PRO A 214 -18.93 0.04 5.59
CA PRO A 214 -19.55 1.33 5.84
C PRO A 214 -19.93 2.04 4.53
N VAL A 215 -20.94 2.89 4.60
CA VAL A 215 -21.30 3.80 3.51
C VAL A 215 -20.33 4.98 3.50
N MET A 216 -19.88 5.39 2.31
CA MET A 216 -19.05 6.58 2.15
C MET A 216 -19.78 7.82 2.65
N GLY A 217 -19.07 8.65 3.41
CA GLY A 217 -19.53 9.99 3.75
C GLY A 217 -19.33 10.98 2.60
N GLU A 218 -19.75 12.22 2.84
CA GLU A 218 -19.60 13.32 1.90
C GLU A 218 -18.28 14.08 2.13
N PRO A 219 -17.52 14.41 1.07
CA PRO A 219 -16.32 15.21 1.22
C PRO A 219 -16.65 16.64 1.68
N LYS A 220 -15.95 17.11 2.70
CA LYS A 220 -16.13 18.47 3.22
C LYS A 220 -15.71 19.50 2.16
N ARG A 221 -16.62 20.40 1.80
CA ARG A 221 -16.43 21.40 0.73
C ARG A 221 -15.31 22.41 0.99
N SER A 222 -14.90 22.59 2.24
CA SER A 222 -13.80 23.50 2.60
C SER A 222 -12.41 22.90 2.34
N LEU A 223 -12.33 21.60 2.05
CA LEU A 223 -11.05 20.90 1.87
C LEU A 223 -10.54 21.06 0.44
N ILE A 224 -9.29 21.52 0.32
CA ILE A 224 -8.53 21.50 -0.92
C ILE A 224 -7.55 20.32 -0.87
N PRO A 225 -7.75 19.27 -1.67
CA PRO A 225 -6.87 18.11 -1.68
C PRO A 225 -5.62 18.38 -2.51
N PHE A 226 -4.46 18.35 -1.86
CA PHE A 226 -3.12 18.37 -2.46
C PHE A 226 -2.56 16.96 -2.56
N ALA A 227 -1.45 16.78 -3.27
CA ALA A 227 -0.78 15.47 -3.39
C ALA A 227 -0.17 14.97 -2.06
N ASN A 228 0.10 15.88 -1.12
CA ASN A 228 0.79 15.59 0.15
C ASN A 228 -0.08 15.87 1.38
N GLY A 229 -1.39 16.04 1.22
CA GLY A 229 -2.30 16.36 2.32
C GLY A 229 -3.47 17.23 1.88
N VAL A 230 -4.13 17.84 2.85
CA VAL A 230 -5.36 18.59 2.64
C VAL A 230 -5.25 19.93 3.36
N TYR A 231 -5.66 21.00 2.67
CA TYR A 231 -5.78 22.33 3.25
C TYR A 231 -7.26 22.63 3.55
N ASP A 232 -7.59 22.97 4.80
CA ASP A 232 -8.94 23.40 5.17
C ASP A 232 -9.05 24.92 5.07
N MET A 233 -9.89 25.41 4.14
CA MET A 233 -10.11 26.84 3.94
C MET A 233 -10.79 27.55 5.12
N GLU A 234 -11.49 26.82 5.99
CA GLU A 234 -12.16 27.40 7.16
C GLU A 234 -11.17 27.68 8.30
N THR A 235 -10.24 26.75 8.54
CA THR A 235 -9.27 26.85 9.64
C THR A 235 -7.93 27.45 9.20
N GLY A 236 -7.65 27.43 7.90
CA GLY A 236 -6.35 27.80 7.34
C GLY A 236 -5.24 26.80 7.65
N VAL A 237 -5.60 25.58 8.06
CA VAL A 237 -4.65 24.54 8.47
C VAL A 237 -4.43 23.54 7.35
N PHE A 238 -3.16 23.18 7.13
CA PHE A 238 -2.78 22.03 6.32
C PHE A 238 -2.58 20.81 7.23
N SER A 239 -3.20 19.69 6.87
CA SER A 239 -3.08 18.41 7.58
C SER A 239 -2.80 17.26 6.62
N GLU A 240 -2.43 16.11 7.17
CA GLU A 240 -2.36 14.87 6.40
C GLU A 240 -3.73 14.47 5.83
N HIS A 241 -3.72 13.59 4.83
CA HIS A 241 -4.95 12.96 4.37
C HIS A 241 -5.57 12.11 5.48
N SER A 242 -6.90 12.07 5.50
CA SER A 242 -7.68 11.14 6.32
C SER A 242 -8.74 10.47 5.45
N GLN A 243 -9.02 9.20 5.74
CA GLN A 243 -10.15 8.47 5.16
C GLN A 243 -11.48 9.17 5.44
N ASP A 244 -11.58 9.86 6.58
CA ASP A 244 -12.78 10.59 7.01
C ASP A 244 -13.06 11.84 6.18
N ASN A 245 -12.11 12.25 5.31
CA ASN A 245 -12.30 13.36 4.40
C ASN A 245 -13.09 12.98 3.15
N TRP A 246 -13.27 11.68 2.87
CA TRP A 246 -14.05 11.14 1.73
C TRP A 246 -13.64 11.70 0.35
N LEU A 247 -12.37 12.09 0.21
CA LEU A 247 -11.82 12.66 -1.02
C LEU A 247 -11.58 11.56 -2.05
N THR A 248 -12.05 11.74 -3.28
CA THR A 248 -11.87 10.77 -4.38
C THR A 248 -10.81 11.18 -5.39
N ASN A 249 -10.21 12.37 -5.22
CA ASN A 249 -9.12 12.87 -6.03
C ASN A 249 -8.32 13.95 -5.27
N HIS A 250 -7.17 14.31 -5.83
CA HIS A 250 -6.38 15.47 -5.43
C HIS A 250 -5.90 16.24 -6.67
N ASN A 251 -5.47 17.49 -6.49
CA ASN A 251 -5.02 18.34 -7.59
C ASN A 251 -3.63 17.99 -8.17
N GLY A 252 -2.89 17.06 -7.54
CA GLY A 252 -1.54 16.65 -7.98
C GLY A 252 -0.43 17.64 -7.65
N VAL A 253 -0.74 18.74 -6.95
CA VAL A 253 0.20 19.76 -6.53
C VAL A 253 0.67 19.47 -5.11
N THR A 254 1.96 19.64 -4.82
CA THR A 254 2.49 19.59 -3.46
C THR A 254 2.28 20.94 -2.77
N TYR A 255 1.57 20.95 -1.65
CA TYR A 255 1.44 22.14 -0.82
C TYR A 255 2.77 22.48 -0.16
N THR A 256 3.18 23.74 -0.26
CA THR A 256 4.31 24.30 0.47
C THR A 256 3.82 25.55 1.22
N PRO A 257 3.99 25.62 2.55
CA PRO A 257 3.62 26.82 3.29
C PRO A 257 4.35 28.03 2.74
N GLY A 258 3.65 29.16 2.58
CA GLY A 258 4.28 30.41 2.18
C GLY A 258 5.31 30.82 3.24
N GLY A 259 6.60 30.83 2.86
CA GLY A 259 7.66 31.23 3.77
C GLY A 259 7.38 32.61 4.35
N THR A 260 7.31 32.70 5.68
CA THR A 260 7.36 33.99 6.39
C THR A 260 8.58 34.74 5.88
N LYS A 261 8.36 35.80 5.08
CA LYS A 261 9.40 36.78 4.78
C LYS A 261 9.84 37.35 6.12
N ARG A 262 10.94 36.85 6.68
CA ARG A 262 11.66 37.56 7.74
C ARG A 262 12.03 38.92 7.14
N LYS A 263 11.37 39.98 7.60
CA LYS A 263 11.83 41.34 7.32
C LYS A 263 13.29 41.41 7.78
N PRO A 264 14.24 41.81 6.92
CA PRO A 264 15.58 42.09 7.39
C PRO A 264 15.48 43.24 8.41
N SER A 265 16.03 42.99 9.60
CA SER A 265 16.31 43.97 10.64
C SER A 265 17.35 44.98 10.16
#